data_AF-A0A7W9S4Q7-F1
#
_entry.id   AF-A0A7W9S4Q7-F1
#
_cell.length_a   1.000
_cell.length_b   1.000
_cell.length_c   1.000
_cell.angle_alpha   90.00
_cell.angle_beta   90.00
_cell.angle_gamma   90.00
#
_symmetry.space_group_name_H-M   'P 1'
#
loop_
_entity.id
_entity.type
_entity.pdbx_description
1 polymer ?
#
loop_
_entity_poly.entity_id
_entity_poly.type
_entity_poly.pdbx_seq_one_letter_code
_entity_poly.pdbx_strand_id
1 'polypeptide(L)'
;MEYRGSLYRALNPIYAREPLSGRGAELYGGRFNRKGTPALYASLSIMTALREANQVGSLQPTTLVAYEADIGNVFDSRDATALRAEGMTLQALADPTWRDRMKAAGEAPTQAFAARLLAAGYHGLLVRSFAHGASD
;
A
#
# COMPACT_ATOMS: atom_id res chain seq x y z
N MET A 1 -15.27 -3.95 -3.86
CA MET A 1 -15.44 -5.38 -3.50
C MET A 1 -15.38 -5.55 -1.98
N GLU A 2 -15.85 -6.68 -1.45
CA GLU A 2 -15.53 -7.11 -0.08
C GLU A 2 -14.28 -7.99 -0.11
N TYR A 3 -13.38 -7.83 0.86
CA TYR A 3 -12.22 -8.68 1.04
C TYR A 3 -12.32 -9.44 2.36
N ARG A 4 -12.25 -10.77 2.30
CA ARG A 4 -12.16 -11.65 3.47
C ARG A 4 -11.02 -12.63 3.30
N GLY A 5 -10.15 -12.71 4.30
CA GLY A 5 -9.05 -13.66 4.35
C GLY A 5 -7.81 -13.09 4.99
N SER A 6 -6.74 -13.88 4.98
CA SER A 6 -5.51 -13.50 5.65
C SER A 6 -4.77 -12.36 4.93
N LEU A 7 -4.23 -11.43 5.71
CA LEU A 7 -3.32 -10.38 5.24
C LEU A 7 -2.01 -10.44 6.03
N TYR A 8 -0.90 -10.24 5.34
CA TYR A 8 0.43 -10.31 5.91
C TYR A 8 1.10 -8.94 5.87
N ARG A 9 1.68 -8.53 6.99
CA ARG A 9 2.41 -7.27 7.09
C ARG A 9 3.79 -7.53 7.65
N ALA A 10 4.80 -7.11 6.89
CA ALA A 10 6.16 -6.97 7.38
C ALA A 10 6.34 -5.57 7.97
N LEU A 11 6.75 -5.48 9.23
CA LEU A 11 6.94 -4.21 9.93
C LEU A 11 8.28 -4.17 10.67
N ASN A 12 8.81 -2.95 10.82
CA ASN A 12 9.98 -2.72 11.66
C ASN A 12 9.64 -3.10 13.12
N PRO A 13 10.47 -3.92 13.80
CA PRO A 13 10.23 -4.40 15.15
C PRO A 13 9.85 -3.31 16.17
N ILE A 14 10.26 -2.05 15.98
CA ILE A 14 9.86 -0.93 16.85
C ILE A 14 8.34 -0.72 16.90
N TYR A 15 7.61 -1.10 15.84
CA TYR A 15 6.16 -0.95 15.75
C TYR A 15 5.41 -2.24 16.11
N ALA A 16 6.08 -3.31 16.55
CA ALA A 16 5.46 -4.60 16.81
C ALA A 16 4.42 -4.58 17.94
N ARG A 17 4.52 -3.62 18.87
CA ARG A 17 3.54 -3.45 19.96
C ARG A 17 2.20 -2.87 19.49
N GLU A 18 2.19 -2.14 18.38
CA GLU A 18 0.99 -1.51 17.81
C GLU A 18 0.89 -1.83 16.31
N PRO A 19 0.64 -3.10 15.97
CA PRO A 19 0.79 -3.61 14.60
C PRO A 19 -0.28 -3.06 13.65
N LEU A 20 -1.33 -2.41 14.15
CA LEU A 20 -2.39 -1.75 13.36
C LEU A 20 -2.32 -0.21 13.37
N SER A 21 -1.30 0.41 13.98
CA SER A 21 -1.23 1.87 14.15
C SER A 21 -1.12 2.68 12.84
N GLY A 22 -0.53 2.10 11.79
CA GLY A 22 -0.21 2.85 10.56
C GLY A 22 0.83 3.97 10.73
N ARG A 23 1.42 4.13 11.92
CA ARG A 23 2.26 5.28 12.30
C ARG A 23 3.50 5.49 11.43
N GLY A 24 4.16 4.41 11.00
CA GLY A 24 5.29 4.51 10.08
C GLY A 24 4.91 5.15 8.74
N ALA A 25 3.79 4.73 8.17
CA ALA A 25 3.28 5.30 6.91
C ALA A 25 2.83 6.76 7.11
N GLU A 26 2.26 7.08 8.26
CA GLU A 26 1.91 8.46 8.61
C GLU A 26 3.14 9.38 8.66
N LEU A 27 4.21 8.95 9.33
CA LEU A 27 5.41 9.78 9.52
C LEU A 27 6.19 10.00 8.22
N TYR A 28 6.35 8.94 7.43
CA TYR A 28 7.24 8.95 6.27
C TYR A 28 6.51 9.13 4.94
N GLY A 29 5.19 8.90 4.91
CA GLY A 29 4.43 8.75 3.68
C GLY A 29 4.76 7.44 2.97
N GLY A 30 3.97 7.11 1.96
CA GLY A 30 4.18 5.95 1.11
C GLY A 30 3.68 6.23 -0.30
N ARG A 31 3.72 5.21 -1.17
CA ARG A 31 3.25 5.36 -2.55
C ARG A 31 1.77 5.75 -2.59
N PHE A 32 0.96 5.26 -1.66
CA PHE A 32 -0.50 5.46 -1.64
C PHE A 32 -1.00 6.26 -0.44
N ASN A 33 -0.12 6.95 0.29
CA ASN A 33 -0.54 7.85 1.37
C ASN A 33 0.45 9.01 1.54
N ARG A 34 -0.06 10.21 1.81
CA ARG A 34 0.78 11.36 2.16
C ARG A 34 1.31 11.25 3.58
N LYS A 35 2.35 12.02 3.88
CA LYS A 35 2.75 12.27 5.28
C LYS A 35 1.58 12.88 6.05
N GLY A 36 1.40 12.46 7.30
CA GLY A 36 0.27 12.81 8.15
C GLY A 36 -0.98 11.94 7.92
N THR A 37 -0.97 11.02 6.96
CA THR A 37 -2.09 10.07 6.74
C THR A 37 -1.66 8.66 7.16
N PRO A 38 -2.21 8.08 8.24
CA PRO A 38 -1.92 6.71 8.62
C PRO A 38 -2.45 5.73 7.58
N ALA A 39 -1.68 4.69 7.31
CA ALA A 39 -2.06 3.65 6.35
C ALA A 39 -1.43 2.30 6.73
N LEU A 40 -2.15 1.22 6.42
CA LEU A 40 -1.66 -0.15 6.56
C LEU A 40 -1.30 -0.70 5.19
N TYR A 41 -0.02 -0.99 5.00
CA TYR A 41 0.47 -1.74 3.85
C TYR A 41 0.55 -3.20 4.26
N ALA A 42 -0.24 -4.04 3.60
CA ALA A 42 -0.27 -5.48 3.80
C ALA A 42 -0.27 -6.17 2.43
N SER A 43 -0.03 -7.47 2.45
CA SER A 43 0.01 -8.31 1.27
C SER A 43 -0.85 -9.56 1.43
N LEU A 44 -1.32 -10.09 0.30
CA LEU A 44 -2.02 -11.36 0.22
C LEU A 44 -1.08 -12.57 0.45
N SER A 45 0.24 -12.36 0.37
CA SER A 45 1.22 -13.42 0.59
C SER A 45 2.36 -12.99 1.53
N ILE A 46 2.85 -13.94 2.32
CA ILE A 46 4.02 -13.75 3.19
C ILE A 46 5.24 -13.33 2.36
N MET A 47 5.46 -14.01 1.24
CA MET A 47 6.63 -13.79 0.40
C MET A 47 6.63 -12.39 -0.20
N THR A 48 5.48 -11.90 -0.66
CA THR A 48 5.35 -10.53 -1.17
C THR A 48 5.53 -9.50 -0.06
N ALA A 49 4.97 -9.71 1.15
CA ALA A 49 5.21 -8.82 2.29
C ALA A 49 6.71 -8.69 2.62
N LEU A 50 7.45 -9.81 2.60
CA LEU A 50 8.90 -9.79 2.82
C LEU A 50 9.66 -9.14 1.66
N ARG A 51 9.29 -9.38 0.40
CA ARG A 51 9.94 -8.72 -0.76
C ARG A 51 9.76 -7.21 -0.73
N GLU A 52 8.56 -6.74 -0.40
CA GLU A 52 8.23 -5.31 -0.29
C GLU A 52 9.00 -4.63 0.87
N ALA A 53 9.18 -5.31 2.00
CA ALA A 53 10.00 -4.80 3.10
C ALA A 53 11.50 -4.71 2.74
N ASN A 54 11.97 -5.49 1.77
CA ASN A 54 13.37 -5.64 1.39
C ASN A 54 13.70 -5.07 0.01
N GLN A 55 12.95 -4.08 -0.47
CA GLN A 55 13.20 -3.51 -1.80
C GLN A 55 14.61 -2.93 -1.99
N VAL A 56 15.31 -2.55 -0.90
CA VAL A 56 16.65 -1.93 -0.97
C VAL A 56 17.55 -2.50 0.13
N GLY A 57 18.68 -3.08 -0.25
CA GLY A 57 19.71 -3.57 0.68
C GLY A 57 19.49 -5.00 1.19
N SER A 58 20.16 -5.36 2.28
CA SER A 58 19.99 -6.66 2.95
C SER A 58 18.76 -6.65 3.86
N LEU A 59 18.17 -7.85 4.05
CA LEU A 59 17.05 -8.04 4.97
C LEU A 59 17.42 -7.58 6.38
N GLN A 60 16.69 -6.57 6.85
CA GLN A 60 16.79 -6.08 8.22
C GLN A 60 15.88 -6.91 9.14
N PRO A 61 16.15 -6.95 10.45
CA PRO A 61 15.23 -7.56 11.41
C PRO A 61 13.80 -7.07 11.17
N THR A 62 12.90 -8.00 10.88
CA THR A 62 11.54 -7.72 10.44
C THR A 62 10.58 -8.59 11.25
N THR A 63 9.52 -7.97 11.78
CA THR A 63 8.41 -8.71 12.38
C THR A 63 7.35 -8.95 11.31
N LEU A 64 6.98 -10.21 11.11
CA LEU A 64 5.89 -10.59 10.23
C LEU A 64 4.63 -10.82 11.06
N VAL A 65 3.53 -10.18 10.67
CA VAL A 65 2.23 -10.30 11.32
C VAL A 65 1.21 -10.79 10.31
N ALA A 66 0.38 -11.76 10.71
CA ALA A 66 -0.79 -12.20 9.97
C ALA A 66 -2.05 -11.64 10.63
N TYR A 67 -2.99 -11.16 9.84
CA TYR A 67 -4.31 -10.73 10.27
C TYR A 67 -5.37 -11.54 9.54
N GLU A 68 -6.44 -11.87 10.23
CA GLU A 68 -7.70 -12.22 9.58
C GLU A 68 -8.45 -10.93 9.28
N ALA A 69 -8.63 -10.63 7.99
CA ALA A 69 -9.24 -9.39 7.56
C ALA A 69 -10.67 -9.62 7.06
N ASP A 70 -11.57 -8.72 7.44
CA ASP A 70 -12.90 -8.53 6.86
C ASP A 70 -13.05 -7.05 6.54
N ILE A 71 -12.93 -6.70 5.26
CA ILE A 71 -12.86 -5.31 4.79
C ILE A 71 -13.91 -5.11 3.70
N GLY A 72 -14.95 -4.35 4.01
CA GLY A 72 -15.92 -3.90 3.02
C GLY A 72 -15.36 -2.81 2.12
N ASN A 73 -15.93 -2.66 0.93
CA ASN A 73 -15.63 -1.58 -0.01
C ASN A 73 -14.13 -1.34 -0.29
N VAL A 74 -13.41 -2.39 -0.68
CA VAL A 74 -12.04 -2.31 -1.22
C VAL A 74 -12.10 -1.97 -2.71
N PHE A 75 -11.33 -0.99 -3.15
CA PHE A 75 -11.14 -0.68 -4.56
C PHE A 75 -10.18 -1.69 -5.19
N ASP A 76 -10.62 -2.38 -6.24
CA ASP A 76 -9.79 -3.36 -6.95
C ASP A 76 -9.15 -2.74 -8.19
N SER A 77 -7.85 -2.44 -8.12
CA SER A 77 -7.14 -1.83 -9.24
C SER A 77 -6.92 -2.77 -10.43
N ARG A 78 -7.31 -4.05 -10.33
CA ARG A 78 -7.25 -4.99 -11.46
C ARG A 78 -8.37 -4.72 -12.47
N ASP A 79 -9.44 -4.06 -12.05
CA ASP A 79 -10.48 -3.55 -12.96
C ASP A 79 -9.98 -2.29 -13.67
N ALA A 80 -9.53 -2.46 -14.91
CA ALA A 80 -9.01 -1.37 -15.74
C ALA A 80 -10.09 -0.33 -16.12
N THR A 81 -11.37 -0.67 -16.06
CA THR A 81 -12.46 0.27 -16.33
C THR A 81 -12.73 1.13 -15.10
N ALA A 82 -12.84 0.52 -13.93
CA ALA A 82 -12.96 1.25 -12.66
C ALA A 82 -11.75 2.17 -12.43
N LEU A 83 -10.53 1.68 -12.71
CA LEU A 83 -9.31 2.46 -12.54
C LEU A 83 -9.28 3.72 -13.44
N ARG A 84 -9.72 3.58 -14.71
CA ARG A 84 -9.85 4.72 -15.63
C ARG A 84 -10.93 5.70 -15.22
N ALA A 85 -12.05 5.22 -14.69
CA ALA A 85 -13.14 6.07 -14.19
C ALA A 85 -12.65 7.01 -13.07
N GLU A 86 -11.68 6.57 -12.26
CA GLU A 86 -11.02 7.36 -11.23
C GLU A 86 -9.81 8.19 -11.71
N GLY A 87 -9.62 8.26 -13.04
CA GLY A 87 -8.54 9.00 -13.68
C GLY A 87 -7.15 8.39 -13.46
N MET A 88 -7.06 7.08 -13.28
CA MET A 88 -5.82 6.36 -13.01
C MET A 88 -5.54 5.27 -14.06
N THR A 89 -4.28 4.87 -14.19
CA THR A 89 -3.86 3.77 -15.08
C THR A 89 -2.91 2.82 -14.36
N LEU A 90 -2.83 1.56 -14.81
CA LEU A 90 -1.89 0.58 -14.25
C LEU A 90 -0.43 1.06 -14.36
N GLN A 91 -0.09 1.74 -15.47
CA GLN A 91 1.24 2.31 -15.67
C GLN A 91 1.55 3.41 -14.64
N ALA A 92 0.59 4.29 -14.37
CA ALA A 92 0.75 5.34 -13.36
C ALA A 92 0.86 4.78 -11.93
N LEU A 93 0.13 3.70 -11.60
CA LEU A 93 0.29 2.99 -10.32
C LEU A 93 1.70 2.40 -10.17
N ALA A 94 2.28 1.92 -11.27
CA ALA A 94 3.59 1.27 -11.30
C ALA A 94 4.78 2.23 -11.29
N ASP A 95 4.56 3.53 -11.51
CA ASP A 95 5.62 4.53 -11.66
C ASP A 95 6.65 4.51 -10.49
N PRO A 96 7.92 4.13 -10.74
CA PRO A 96 8.93 4.07 -9.70
C PRO A 96 9.34 5.46 -9.18
N THR A 97 9.05 6.51 -9.94
CA THR A 97 9.44 7.90 -9.65
C THR A 97 8.50 8.62 -8.68
N TRP A 98 7.52 7.92 -8.09
CA TRP A 98 6.56 8.52 -7.15
C TRP A 98 7.22 9.30 -6.02
N ARG A 99 8.39 8.86 -5.54
CA ARG A 99 9.16 9.56 -4.50
C ARG A 99 9.70 10.90 -5.00
N ASP A 100 10.18 10.95 -6.24
CA ASP A 100 10.71 12.16 -6.86
C ASP A 100 9.57 13.14 -7.17
N ARG A 101 8.43 12.63 -7.64
CA ARG A 101 7.19 13.41 -7.79
C ARG A 101 6.74 14.02 -6.46
N MET A 102 6.73 13.24 -5.38
CA MET A 102 6.39 13.74 -4.05
C MET A 102 7.37 14.83 -3.58
N LYS A 103 8.67 14.69 -3.86
CA LYS A 103 9.67 15.72 -3.52
C LYS A 103 9.51 16.99 -4.36
N ALA A 104 9.20 16.87 -5.65
CA ALA A 104 9.12 18.00 -6.57
C ALA A 104 7.78 18.76 -6.47
N ALA A 105 6.66 18.04 -6.32
CA ALA A 105 5.31 18.60 -6.38
C ALA A 105 4.55 18.52 -5.04
N GLY A 106 5.16 17.96 -3.99
CA GLY A 106 4.54 17.77 -2.68
C GLY A 106 3.59 16.57 -2.56
N GLU A 107 3.13 16.02 -3.69
CA GLU A 107 2.22 14.87 -3.74
C GLU A 107 2.49 14.03 -5.00
N ALA A 108 2.43 12.69 -4.86
CA ALA A 108 2.46 11.78 -5.98
C ALA A 108 1.03 11.52 -6.52
N PRO A 109 0.85 11.27 -7.84
CA PRO A 109 -0.47 10.96 -8.41
C PRO A 109 -1.20 9.81 -7.70
N THR A 110 -0.46 8.79 -7.25
CA THR A 110 -0.96 7.65 -6.48
C THR A 110 -1.47 8.02 -5.09
N GLN A 111 -0.89 9.04 -4.45
CA GLN A 111 -1.35 9.57 -3.16
C GLN A 111 -2.66 10.36 -3.32
N ALA A 112 -2.71 11.23 -4.34
CA ALA A 112 -3.92 11.98 -4.68
C ALA A 112 -5.08 11.02 -5.02
N PHE A 113 -4.78 9.96 -5.76
CA PHE A 113 -5.73 8.90 -6.09
C PHE A 113 -6.26 8.17 -4.85
N ALA A 114 -5.38 7.71 -3.95
CA ALA A 114 -5.80 7.05 -2.72
C ALA A 114 -6.66 7.97 -1.83
N ALA A 115 -6.33 9.27 -1.77
CA ALA A 115 -7.13 10.25 -1.04
C ALA A 115 -8.54 10.42 -1.62
N ARG A 116 -8.68 10.43 -2.96
CA ARG A 116 -10.00 10.46 -3.61
C ARG A 116 -10.81 9.19 -3.33
N LEU A 117 -10.18 8.02 -3.40
CA LEU A 117 -10.85 6.76 -3.07
C LEU A 117 -11.36 6.76 -1.62
N LEU A 118 -10.53 7.22 -0.67
CA LEU A 118 -10.94 7.35 0.72
C LEU A 118 -12.15 8.29 0.87
N ALA A 119 -12.12 9.45 0.19
CA ALA A 119 -13.25 10.39 0.19
C ALA A 119 -14.51 9.83 -0.47
N ALA A 120 -14.37 8.92 -1.42
CA ALA A 120 -15.47 8.17 -2.05
C ALA A 120 -15.98 7.00 -1.19
N GLY A 121 -15.42 6.79 0.00
CA GLY A 121 -15.87 5.79 0.97
C GLY A 121 -15.23 4.41 0.81
N TYR A 122 -14.16 4.27 0.02
CA TYR A 122 -13.40 3.03 -0.03
C TYR A 122 -12.57 2.86 1.25
N HIS A 123 -12.56 1.65 1.80
CA HIS A 123 -11.80 1.32 3.02
C HIS A 123 -10.44 0.68 2.74
N GLY A 124 -10.16 0.39 1.47
CA GLY A 124 -8.88 -0.19 1.05
C GLY A 124 -8.68 -0.03 -0.45
N LEU A 125 -7.42 -0.18 -0.85
CA LEU A 125 -7.00 -0.19 -2.24
C LEU A 125 -6.16 -1.45 -2.46
N LEU A 126 -6.67 -2.36 -3.27
CA LEU A 126 -5.93 -3.53 -3.73
C LEU A 126 -5.13 -3.16 -4.98
N VAL A 127 -3.81 -3.26 -4.89
CA VAL A 127 -2.89 -3.08 -6.01
C VAL A 127 -2.04 -4.33 -6.20
N ARG A 128 -1.56 -4.55 -7.42
CA ARG A 128 -0.48 -5.50 -7.65
C ARG A 128 0.79 -5.01 -6.97
N SER A 129 1.54 -5.95 -6.41
CA SER A 129 2.88 -5.64 -5.89
C SER A 129 3.82 -5.16 -7.00
N PHE A 130 4.72 -4.23 -6.67
CA PHE A 130 5.73 -3.71 -7.60
C PHE A 130 7.15 -4.12 -7.21
N ALA A 131 7.33 -4.82 -6.09
CA ALA A 131 8.60 -5.45 -5.73
C ALA A 131 9.05 -6.51 -6.75
N HIS A 132 10.36 -6.61 -6.92
CA HIS A 132 10.98 -7.55 -7.86
C HIS A 132 10.65 -9.02 -7.50
N GLY A 133 10.09 -9.75 -8.45
CA GLY A 133 9.71 -11.16 -8.30
C GLY A 133 8.42 -11.41 -7.53
N ALA A 134 7.58 -10.39 -7.33
CA ALA A 134 6.19 -10.59 -6.93
C ALA A 134 5.31 -10.86 -8.17
N SER A 135 4.44 -11.87 -8.09
CA SER A 135 3.50 -12.25 -9.16
C SER A 135 2.06 -11.77 -8.92
N ASP A 136 1.78 -11.34 -7.69
CA ASP A 136 0.43 -11.13 -7.16
C ASP A 136 0.25 -9.69 -6.66
#